data_AF-A0A4Q5QMC0-F1
#
_entry.id   AF-A0A4Q5QMC0-F1
#
_cell.length_a   1.000
_cell.length_b   1.000
_cell.length_c   1.000
_cell.angle_alpha   90.00
_cell.angle_beta   90.00
_cell.angle_gamma   90.00
#
_symmetry.space_group_name_H-M   'P 1'
#
loop_
_entity.id
_entity.type
_entity.pdbx_description
1 polymer ?
#
loop_
_entity_poly.entity_id
_entity_poly.type
_entity_poly.pdbx_seq_one_letter_code
_entity_poly.pdbx_strand_id
1 'polypeptide(L)'
;YNRGAAKARFDHLCFSHEDVVYHTQDWGKNLIAHLADPEVGVIGVCGSLVKPKSPSGVWLNNDAADRLSMYQTDSNGKPYHVFGNPDRETISEVKTLDGVFLCCRKEVWKKNKFDQDNLKNFHGYDVDFSLQVSQSYKNYVVYDIQLEHFSYGTNTPAWVESVVAIEKKWSDTLPSFTKGFDPKMINTIEHYSLGYFLTAVIENKLVSKKYLSYYLRMIKQKPLDRANFRLLRLYWRTRKKNIGKVG
;
A
#
# COMPACT_ATOMS: atom_id res chain seq x y z
N TYR A 1 5.37 7.68 -14.01
CA TYR A 1 4.61 8.90 -13.68
C TYR A 1 5.36 10.22 -13.80
N ASN A 2 6.53 10.42 -13.19
CA ASN A 2 7.26 11.72 -13.22
C ASN A 2 7.37 12.39 -14.60
N ARG A 3 7.70 11.62 -15.64
CA ARG A 3 7.78 12.12 -17.02
C ARG A 3 6.46 12.71 -17.52
N GLY A 4 5.33 12.07 -17.20
CA GLY A 4 4.00 12.54 -17.58
C GLY A 4 3.62 13.81 -16.83
N ALA A 5 3.82 13.83 -15.51
CA ALA A 5 3.56 15.00 -14.67
C ALA A 5 4.36 16.25 -15.07
N ALA A 6 5.62 16.07 -15.49
CA ALA A 6 6.45 17.16 -16.00
C ALA A 6 5.88 17.79 -17.27
N LYS A 7 5.27 16.99 -18.15
CA LYS A 7 4.66 17.42 -19.42
C LYS A 7 3.22 17.91 -19.28
N ALA A 8 2.54 17.58 -18.18
CA ALA A 8 1.15 17.97 -17.95
C ALA A 8 1.02 19.50 -17.96
N ARG A 9 -0.04 20.03 -18.58
CA ARG A 9 -0.25 21.48 -18.73
C ARG A 9 -1.11 22.10 -17.63
N PHE A 10 -1.90 21.28 -16.94
CA PHE A 10 -2.86 21.72 -15.93
C PHE A 10 -2.34 21.53 -14.51
N ASP A 11 -3.00 22.18 -13.55
CA ASP A 11 -2.61 22.20 -12.14
C ASP A 11 -3.06 20.99 -11.34
N HIS A 12 -4.01 20.22 -11.85
CA HIS A 12 -4.44 18.95 -11.24
C HIS A 12 -3.82 17.79 -12.03
N LEU A 13 -3.15 16.88 -11.32
CA LEU A 13 -2.57 15.67 -11.88
C LEU A 13 -3.39 14.46 -11.44
N CYS A 14 -3.73 13.60 -12.40
CA CYS A 14 -4.34 12.31 -12.17
C CYS A 14 -3.37 11.23 -12.68
N PHE A 15 -2.97 10.34 -11.78
CA PHE A 15 -2.21 9.13 -12.06
C PHE A 15 -3.16 7.96 -11.87
N SER A 16 -3.55 7.34 -12.98
CA SER A 16 -4.52 6.25 -12.99
C SER A 16 -3.92 5.08 -13.75
N HIS A 17 -4.18 3.86 -13.29
CA HIS A 17 -3.81 2.68 -14.06
C HIS A 17 -4.60 2.63 -15.37
N GLU A 18 -4.05 1.92 -16.35
CA GLU A 18 -4.66 1.83 -17.69
C GLU A 18 -5.84 0.87 -17.76
N ASP A 19 -6.02 0.04 -16.73
CA ASP A 19 -6.98 -1.04 -16.61
C ASP A 19 -8.10 -0.70 -15.61
N VAL A 20 -8.59 0.54 -15.65
CA VAL A 20 -9.75 0.98 -14.88
C VAL A 20 -10.87 1.54 -15.74
N VAL A 21 -12.11 1.41 -15.28
CA VAL A 21 -13.26 2.14 -15.82
C VAL A 21 -13.94 2.95 -14.72
N TYR A 22 -14.33 4.18 -15.04
CA TYR A 22 -14.99 5.08 -14.09
C TYR A 22 -16.52 4.94 -14.20
N HIS A 23 -17.17 4.69 -13.07
CA HIS A 23 -18.62 4.56 -12.97
C HIS A 23 -19.29 5.87 -12.57
N THR A 24 -18.59 6.73 -11.81
CA THR A 24 -19.09 8.07 -11.47
C THR A 24 -19.03 9.00 -12.68
N GLN A 25 -20.18 9.49 -13.13
CA GLN A 25 -20.25 10.55 -14.14
C GLN A 25 -19.65 11.85 -13.59
N ASP A 26 -18.92 12.60 -14.43
CA ASP A 26 -18.28 13.86 -14.07
C ASP A 26 -17.37 13.79 -12.82
N TRP A 27 -16.77 12.63 -12.53
CA TRP A 27 -15.90 12.42 -11.37
C TRP A 27 -14.77 13.47 -11.22
N GLY A 28 -14.33 14.07 -12.32
CA GLY A 28 -13.35 15.16 -12.31
C GLY A 28 -13.80 16.41 -11.55
N LYS A 29 -15.11 16.69 -11.49
CA LYS A 29 -15.66 17.80 -10.69
C LYS A 29 -15.50 17.54 -9.20
N ASN A 30 -15.83 16.32 -8.75
CA ASN A 30 -15.64 15.88 -7.36
C ASN A 30 -14.16 15.93 -6.99
N LEU A 31 -13.28 15.44 -7.87
CA LEU A 31 -11.83 15.51 -7.67
C LEU A 31 -11.34 16.96 -7.45
N ILE A 32 -11.74 17.89 -8.33
CA ILE A 32 -11.33 19.30 -8.22
C ILE A 32 -11.87 19.92 -6.93
N ALA A 33 -13.11 19.60 -6.53
CA ALA A 33 -13.69 20.09 -5.29
C ALA A 33 -12.88 19.65 -4.06
N HIS A 34 -12.47 18.37 -4.00
CA HIS A 34 -11.61 17.89 -2.92
C HIS A 34 -10.21 18.52 -2.94
N LEU A 35 -9.61 18.72 -4.12
CA LEU A 35 -8.27 19.33 -4.25
C LEU A 35 -8.24 20.84 -4.00
N ALA A 36 -9.40 21.49 -3.85
CA ALA A 36 -9.50 22.92 -3.53
C ALA A 36 -8.98 23.25 -2.13
N ASP A 37 -8.99 22.29 -1.20
CA ASP A 37 -8.38 22.44 0.12
C ASP A 37 -6.84 22.37 0.03
N PRO A 38 -6.10 23.44 0.41
CA PRO A 38 -4.64 23.46 0.35
C PRO A 38 -3.95 22.46 1.30
N GLU A 39 -4.62 21.93 2.33
CA GLU A 39 -4.08 20.88 3.20
C GLU A 39 -4.06 19.50 2.51
N VAL A 40 -4.90 19.29 1.49
CA VAL A 40 -4.98 18.02 0.76
C VAL A 40 -3.70 17.78 -0.03
N GLY A 41 -3.11 16.61 0.17
CA GLY A 41 -1.91 16.14 -0.50
C GLY A 41 -2.24 15.29 -1.73
N VAL A 42 -2.64 14.05 -1.47
CA VAL A 42 -3.05 13.09 -2.49
C VAL A 42 -4.44 12.54 -2.16
N ILE A 43 -5.26 12.36 -3.18
CA ILE A 43 -6.55 11.69 -3.13
C ILE A 43 -6.43 10.35 -3.86
N GLY A 44 -7.03 9.32 -3.30
CA GLY A 44 -7.28 8.05 -3.98
C GLY A 44 -8.61 7.43 -3.56
N VAL A 45 -8.85 6.20 -4.02
CA VAL A 45 -10.07 5.44 -3.71
C VAL A 45 -9.84 4.25 -2.76
N CYS A 46 -8.59 3.84 -2.60
CA CYS A 46 -8.17 2.80 -1.68
C CYS A 46 -6.94 3.26 -0.91
N GLY A 47 -6.94 3.04 0.40
CA GLY A 47 -5.89 3.49 1.29
C GLY A 47 -5.93 2.84 2.65
N SER A 48 -4.98 3.21 3.50
CA SER A 48 -4.90 2.75 4.87
C SER A 48 -4.49 3.87 5.81
N LEU A 49 -5.17 3.93 6.96
CA LEU A 49 -4.87 4.86 8.05
C LEU A 49 -3.51 4.58 8.67
N VAL A 50 -2.95 3.39 8.47
CA VAL A 50 -1.71 2.92 9.11
C VAL A 50 -0.71 2.48 8.03
N LYS A 51 0.53 2.92 8.16
CA LYS A 51 1.69 2.23 7.59
C LYS A 51 2.48 1.59 8.74
N PRO A 52 2.48 0.26 8.88
CA PRO A 52 3.28 -0.40 9.91
C PRO A 52 4.78 -0.26 9.60
N LYS A 53 5.62 -0.45 10.64
CA LYS A 53 7.06 -0.69 10.51
C LYS A 53 7.36 -1.91 9.65
N SER A 54 6.44 -2.86 9.56
CA SER A 54 6.67 -4.06 8.78
C SER A 54 6.60 -3.81 7.27
N PRO A 55 7.40 -4.53 6.45
CA PRO A 55 7.27 -4.45 5.01
C PRO A 55 5.84 -4.83 4.61
N SER A 56 5.14 -3.90 3.97
CA SER A 56 3.73 -4.05 3.62
C SER A 56 3.40 -3.16 2.42
N GLY A 57 2.39 -3.56 1.66
CA GLY A 57 1.71 -2.67 0.73
C GLY A 57 0.72 -1.74 1.45
N VAL A 58 -0.24 -1.22 0.69
CA VAL A 58 -1.31 -0.35 1.20
C VAL A 58 -2.37 -1.15 1.92
N TRP A 59 -2.85 -2.24 1.32
CA TRP A 59 -3.94 -3.04 1.86
C TRP A 59 -3.45 -3.96 2.98
N LEU A 60 -3.94 -3.78 4.21
CA LEU A 60 -3.50 -4.52 5.39
C LEU A 60 -4.43 -5.68 5.79
N ASN A 61 -5.55 -5.85 5.10
CA ASN A 61 -6.63 -6.77 5.45
C ASN A 61 -7.13 -6.55 6.89
N ASN A 62 -7.35 -5.28 7.24
CA ASN A 62 -7.77 -4.87 8.57
C ASN A 62 -8.82 -3.75 8.47
N ASP A 63 -10.07 -4.07 8.80
CA ASP A 63 -11.21 -3.15 8.67
C ASP A 63 -11.05 -1.86 9.49
N ALA A 64 -10.29 -1.88 10.59
CA ALA A 64 -10.03 -0.68 11.37
C ALA A 64 -9.05 0.27 10.67
N ALA A 65 -8.11 -0.27 9.87
CA ALA A 65 -7.07 0.50 9.19
C ALA A 65 -7.41 0.84 7.74
N ASP A 66 -8.04 -0.07 7.01
CA ASP A 66 -8.25 0.08 5.57
C ASP A 66 -9.46 0.96 5.26
N ARG A 67 -9.36 1.76 4.19
CA ARG A 67 -10.44 2.59 3.63
C ARG A 67 -10.51 2.34 2.14
N LEU A 68 -11.63 1.82 1.66
CA LEU A 68 -11.75 1.25 0.31
C LEU A 68 -13.05 1.70 -0.35
N SER A 69 -12.97 2.11 -1.61
CA SER A 69 -14.13 2.53 -2.41
C SER A 69 -13.89 2.26 -3.90
N MET A 70 -13.91 0.98 -4.29
CA MET A 70 -13.80 0.62 -5.70
C MET A 70 -14.54 -0.67 -6.02
N TYR A 71 -14.77 -0.92 -7.29
CA TYR A 71 -15.11 -2.26 -7.79
C TYR A 71 -13.84 -2.98 -8.23
N GLN A 72 -13.84 -4.30 -8.09
CA GLN A 72 -12.83 -5.18 -8.64
C GLN A 72 -13.50 -6.20 -9.55
N THR A 73 -12.92 -6.45 -10.72
CA THR A 73 -13.36 -7.54 -11.60
C THR A 73 -12.71 -8.85 -11.17
N ASP A 74 -13.52 -9.90 -10.96
CA ASP A 74 -13.01 -11.23 -10.64
C ASP A 74 -12.47 -12.00 -11.87
N SER A 75 -11.93 -13.19 -11.63
CA SER A 75 -11.38 -14.04 -12.70
C SER A 75 -12.43 -14.55 -13.70
N ASN A 76 -13.72 -14.42 -13.40
CA ASN A 76 -14.82 -14.74 -14.31
C ASN A 76 -15.35 -13.50 -15.04
N GLY A 77 -14.71 -12.33 -14.87
CA GLY A 77 -15.17 -11.08 -15.46
C GLY A 77 -16.33 -10.42 -14.72
N LYS A 78 -16.64 -10.84 -13.49
CA LYS A 78 -17.75 -10.27 -12.71
C LYS A 78 -17.26 -9.19 -11.75
N PRO A 79 -17.83 -7.98 -11.78
CA PRO A 79 -17.49 -6.95 -10.79
C PRO A 79 -18.04 -7.29 -9.41
N TYR A 80 -17.27 -6.98 -8.38
CA TYR A 80 -17.72 -6.96 -6.98
C TYR A 80 -17.20 -5.71 -6.27
N HIS A 81 -17.98 -5.23 -5.31
CA HIS A 81 -17.66 -4.02 -4.57
C HIS A 81 -16.64 -4.32 -3.47
N VAL A 82 -15.52 -3.58 -3.49
CA VAL A 82 -14.50 -3.54 -2.45
C VAL A 82 -14.71 -2.26 -1.66
N PHE A 83 -15.38 -2.39 -0.51
CA PHE A 83 -15.81 -1.25 0.29
C PHE A 83 -15.39 -1.38 1.75
N GLY A 84 -14.80 -0.32 2.29
CA GLY A 84 -14.42 -0.19 3.68
C GLY A 84 -14.54 1.27 4.11
N ASN A 85 -15.61 1.60 4.83
CA ASN A 85 -15.85 2.91 5.44
C ASN A 85 -16.62 2.71 6.77
N PRO A 86 -15.99 2.14 7.80
CA PRO A 86 -16.68 1.76 9.04
C PRO A 86 -17.27 2.97 9.76
N ASP A 87 -16.63 4.13 9.63
CA ASP A 87 -16.99 5.38 10.31
C ASP A 87 -17.99 6.23 9.49
N ARG A 88 -18.38 5.77 8.28
CA ARG A 88 -19.31 6.46 7.37
C ARG A 88 -18.88 7.90 7.05
N GLU A 89 -17.58 8.10 6.89
CA GLU A 89 -17.00 9.39 6.56
C GLU A 89 -17.29 9.77 5.10
N THR A 90 -17.34 11.07 4.80
CA THR A 90 -17.43 11.57 3.42
C THR A 90 -16.10 11.50 2.70
N ILE A 91 -15.00 11.70 3.44
CA ILE A 91 -13.62 11.47 3.05
C ILE A 91 -12.87 10.96 4.28
N SER A 92 -11.91 10.06 4.12
CA SER A 92 -11.12 9.51 5.23
C SER A 92 -9.65 9.90 5.10
N GLU A 93 -9.07 10.51 6.14
CA GLU A 93 -7.62 10.78 6.17
C GLU A 93 -6.86 9.44 6.27
N VAL A 94 -5.87 9.25 5.40
CA VAL A 94 -5.04 8.04 5.34
C VAL A 94 -3.55 8.37 5.29
N LYS A 95 -2.69 7.39 5.60
CA LYS A 95 -1.23 7.53 5.42
C LYS A 95 -0.75 7.04 4.06
N THR A 96 -1.36 5.98 3.56
CA THR A 96 -0.99 5.37 2.29
C THR A 96 -2.19 5.20 1.38
N LEU A 97 -2.00 5.46 0.10
CA LEU A 97 -2.99 5.26 -0.96
C LEU A 97 -2.47 4.25 -1.97
N ASP A 98 -3.39 3.48 -2.54
CA ASP A 98 -3.11 2.51 -3.60
C ASP A 98 -2.88 3.20 -4.94
N GLY A 99 -1.91 2.68 -5.70
CA GLY A 99 -1.51 3.24 -6.98
C GLY A 99 -2.60 3.22 -8.07
N VAL A 100 -3.69 2.47 -7.92
CA VAL A 100 -4.77 2.35 -8.92
C VAL A 100 -5.31 3.71 -9.36
N PHE A 101 -5.41 4.64 -8.41
CA PHE A 101 -5.87 6.01 -8.65
C PHE A 101 -5.30 6.96 -7.60
N LEU A 102 -4.40 7.84 -8.05
CA LEU A 102 -3.74 8.86 -7.23
C LEU A 102 -3.86 10.22 -7.91
N CYS A 103 -4.47 11.19 -7.23
CA CYS A 103 -4.63 12.54 -7.75
C CYS A 103 -4.10 13.58 -6.77
N CYS A 104 -3.45 14.62 -7.28
CA CYS A 104 -2.91 15.70 -6.46
C CYS A 104 -2.79 17.00 -7.26
N ARG A 105 -2.55 18.11 -6.55
CA ARG A 105 -2.09 19.35 -7.21
C ARG A 105 -0.67 19.17 -7.73
N LYS A 106 -0.37 19.76 -8.88
CA LYS A 106 0.94 19.69 -9.55
C LYS A 106 2.06 20.21 -8.67
N GLU A 107 1.79 21.21 -7.85
CA GLU A 107 2.73 21.73 -6.85
C GLU A 107 3.08 20.71 -5.76
N VAL A 108 2.12 19.88 -5.33
CA VAL A 108 2.35 18.81 -4.34
C VAL A 108 3.27 17.75 -4.92
N TRP A 109 3.02 17.31 -6.17
CA TRP A 109 3.93 16.40 -6.88
C TRP A 109 5.31 17.03 -7.12
N LYS A 110 5.40 18.32 -7.47
CA LYS A 110 6.70 19.00 -7.67
C LYS A 110 7.58 18.95 -6.43
N LYS A 111 6.98 19.06 -5.23
CA LYS A 111 7.66 18.95 -3.94
C LYS A 111 7.95 17.50 -3.54
N ASN A 112 7.18 16.54 -4.05
CA ASN A 112 7.22 15.12 -3.68
C ASN A 112 7.26 14.23 -4.93
N LYS A 113 8.36 14.21 -5.67
CA LYS A 113 8.41 13.37 -6.89
C LYS A 113 8.42 11.89 -6.54
N PHE A 114 7.89 11.05 -7.43
CA PHE A 114 8.05 9.60 -7.30
C PHE A 114 9.53 9.24 -7.27
N ASP A 115 9.94 8.39 -6.33
CA ASP A 115 11.34 7.97 -6.14
C ASP A 115 11.77 6.95 -7.19
N GLN A 116 12.09 7.45 -8.39
CA GLN A 116 12.50 6.63 -9.53
C GLN A 116 13.89 5.99 -9.37
N ASP A 117 14.70 6.46 -8.42
CA ASP A 117 16.07 5.98 -8.22
C ASP A 117 16.07 4.72 -7.36
N ASN A 118 15.22 4.69 -6.32
CA ASN A 118 15.09 3.54 -5.42
C ASN A 118 13.94 2.59 -5.80
N LEU A 119 12.89 3.05 -6.48
CA LEU A 119 11.71 2.26 -6.83
C LEU A 119 11.52 2.23 -8.36
N LYS A 120 12.08 1.19 -8.98
CA LYS A 120 12.17 1.05 -10.46
C LYS A 120 11.06 0.20 -11.08
N ASN A 121 10.28 -0.49 -10.25
CA ASN A 121 9.28 -1.46 -10.67
C ASN A 121 7.85 -0.91 -10.48
N PHE A 122 6.84 -1.69 -10.86
CA PHE A 122 5.42 -1.35 -10.67
C PHE A 122 4.91 -1.49 -9.22
N HIS A 123 5.80 -1.51 -8.22
CA HIS A 123 5.43 -1.73 -6.82
C HIS A 123 6.04 -0.68 -5.90
N GLY A 124 5.27 -0.28 -4.89
CA GLY A 124 5.75 0.54 -3.77
C GLY A 124 5.89 2.03 -4.05
N TYR A 125 5.83 2.47 -5.31
CA TYR A 125 5.89 3.89 -5.67
C TYR A 125 4.74 4.70 -5.05
N ASP A 126 3.59 4.07 -4.88
CA ASP A 126 2.35 4.59 -4.33
C ASP A 126 2.43 4.77 -2.81
N VAL A 127 2.92 3.75 -2.12
CA VAL A 127 3.22 3.79 -0.68
C VAL A 127 4.25 4.89 -0.40
N ASP A 128 5.36 4.90 -1.13
CA ASP A 128 6.43 5.88 -0.92
C ASP A 128 5.97 7.31 -1.21
N PHE A 129 5.30 7.54 -2.35
CA PHE A 129 4.77 8.86 -2.69
C PHE A 129 3.75 9.34 -1.65
N SER A 130 2.88 8.46 -1.16
CA SER A 130 1.93 8.79 -0.09
C SER A 130 2.64 9.21 1.19
N LEU A 131 3.69 8.48 1.62
CA LEU A 131 4.47 8.80 2.82
C LEU A 131 5.25 10.11 2.68
N GLN A 132 5.82 10.39 1.49
CA GLN A 132 6.46 11.68 1.18
C GLN A 132 5.46 12.83 1.36
N VAL A 133 4.30 12.74 0.71
CA VAL A 133 3.29 13.81 0.76
C VAL A 133 2.73 13.98 2.16
N SER A 134 2.53 12.88 2.90
CA SER A 134 2.06 12.88 4.30
C SER A 134 2.98 13.58 5.30
N GLN A 135 4.21 13.97 4.91
CA GLN A 135 5.10 14.78 5.77
C GLN A 135 4.66 16.24 5.88
N SER A 136 3.88 16.75 4.91
CA SER A 136 3.48 18.17 4.88
C SER A 136 2.04 18.40 4.47
N TYR A 137 1.32 17.36 4.08
CA TYR A 137 -0.06 17.39 3.63
C TYR A 137 -0.85 16.21 4.20
N LYS A 138 -2.16 16.21 4.01
CA LYS A 138 -3.06 15.12 4.41
C LYS A 138 -3.53 14.35 3.18
N ASN A 139 -3.37 13.03 3.18
CA ASN A 139 -3.87 12.19 2.10
C ASN A 139 -5.26 11.68 2.43
N TYR A 140 -6.11 11.48 1.41
CA TYR A 140 -7.50 11.09 1.61
C TYR A 140 -7.95 9.96 0.69
N VAL A 141 -8.76 9.06 1.24
CA VAL A 141 -9.68 8.23 0.47
C VAL A 141 -10.99 8.99 0.33
N VAL A 142 -11.50 9.08 -0.91
CA VAL A 142 -12.80 9.69 -1.23
C VAL A 142 -13.80 8.60 -1.64
N TYR A 143 -15.08 8.80 -1.32
CA TYR A 143 -16.13 7.80 -1.55
C TYR A 143 -17.13 8.19 -2.65
N ASP A 144 -16.96 9.37 -3.24
CA ASP A 144 -17.80 9.95 -4.30
C ASP A 144 -17.17 9.83 -5.70
N ILE A 145 -16.09 9.05 -5.83
CA ILE A 145 -15.45 8.67 -7.10
C ILE A 145 -15.37 7.15 -7.14
N GLN A 146 -16.20 6.53 -7.98
CA GLN A 146 -16.26 5.09 -8.15
C GLN A 146 -15.59 4.67 -9.46
N LEU A 147 -14.68 3.70 -9.34
CA LEU A 147 -14.02 3.04 -10.46
C LEU A 147 -14.03 1.53 -10.28
N GLU A 148 -13.87 0.80 -11.37
CA GLU A 148 -13.64 -0.63 -11.39
C GLU A 148 -12.24 -0.92 -11.91
N HIS A 149 -11.50 -1.78 -11.19
CA HIS A 149 -10.18 -2.24 -11.55
C HIS A 149 -10.26 -3.66 -12.14
N PHE A 150 -9.70 -3.85 -13.33
CA PHE A 150 -9.81 -5.11 -14.08
C PHE A 150 -8.73 -6.14 -13.72
N SER A 151 -7.61 -5.72 -13.11
CA SER A 151 -6.51 -6.62 -12.79
C SER A 151 -6.32 -6.81 -11.29
N TYR A 152 -5.73 -7.95 -10.92
CA TYR A 152 -5.32 -8.20 -9.54
C TYR A 152 -3.85 -7.88 -9.34
N GLY A 153 -3.54 -7.22 -8.21
CA GLY A 153 -2.18 -7.10 -7.73
C GLY A 153 -1.57 -8.47 -7.41
N THR A 154 -0.28 -8.64 -7.72
CA THR A 154 0.50 -9.82 -7.34
C THR A 154 1.76 -9.42 -6.58
N ASN A 155 2.05 -10.14 -5.48
CA ASN A 155 3.25 -9.94 -4.68
C ASN A 155 4.45 -10.60 -5.35
N THR A 156 4.94 -10.03 -6.44
CA THR A 156 6.12 -10.54 -7.18
C THR A 156 7.42 -10.43 -6.36
N PRO A 157 8.56 -10.99 -6.81
CA PRO A 157 9.84 -10.73 -6.17
C PRO A 157 10.18 -9.23 -6.11
N ALA A 158 9.81 -8.48 -7.14
CA ALA A 158 9.96 -7.03 -7.20
C ALA A 158 9.12 -6.31 -6.13
N TRP A 159 7.92 -6.82 -5.81
CA TRP A 159 7.12 -6.32 -4.70
C TRP A 159 7.85 -6.51 -3.35
N VAL A 160 8.38 -7.72 -3.10
CA VAL A 160 9.14 -8.04 -1.87
C VAL A 160 10.33 -7.10 -1.70
N GLU A 161 11.07 -6.82 -2.77
CA GLU A 161 12.19 -5.88 -2.75
C GLU A 161 11.73 -4.44 -2.45
N SER A 162 10.63 -4.00 -3.07
CA SER A 162 10.10 -2.65 -2.93
C SER A 162 9.61 -2.37 -1.51
N VAL A 163 8.87 -3.29 -0.88
CA VAL A 163 8.37 -3.09 0.49
C VAL A 163 9.48 -3.10 1.54
N VAL A 164 10.59 -3.81 1.29
CA VAL A 164 11.80 -3.77 2.14
C VAL A 164 12.57 -2.46 1.95
N ALA A 165 12.68 -1.98 0.71
CA ALA A 165 13.30 -0.68 0.43
C ALA A 165 12.55 0.46 1.13
N ILE A 166 11.21 0.43 1.09
CA ILE A 166 10.34 1.40 1.78
C ILE A 166 10.50 1.30 3.30
N GLU A 167 10.48 0.09 3.87
CA GLU A 167 10.72 -0.12 5.30
C GLU A 167 12.02 0.55 5.74
N LYS A 168 13.10 0.35 4.98
CA LYS A 168 14.41 0.91 5.28
C LYS A 168 14.43 2.43 5.11
N LYS A 169 13.84 2.96 4.04
CA LYS A 169 13.80 4.40 3.75
C LYS A 169 13.05 5.18 4.84
N TRP A 170 11.99 4.60 5.39
CA TRP A 170 11.10 5.26 6.34
C TRP A 170 11.24 4.72 7.77
N SER A 171 12.35 4.04 8.10
CA SER A 171 12.52 3.36 9.39
C SER A 171 12.31 4.25 10.61
N ASP A 172 12.67 5.53 10.48
CA ASP A 172 12.70 6.48 11.58
C ASP A 172 11.32 7.11 11.85
N THR A 173 10.42 7.02 10.88
CA THR A 173 9.07 7.61 10.96
C THR A 173 7.96 6.55 11.04
N LEU A 174 8.29 5.27 10.85
CA LEU A 174 7.32 4.18 10.99
C LEU A 174 7.25 3.67 12.44
N PRO A 175 6.07 3.18 12.91
CA PRO A 175 4.81 3.14 12.18
C PRO A 175 4.22 4.55 12.08
N SER A 176 3.56 4.85 10.98
CA SER A 176 2.87 6.12 10.78
C SER A 176 1.36 5.89 10.72
N PHE A 177 0.58 6.76 11.36
CA PHE A 177 -0.88 6.69 11.34
C PHE A 177 -1.52 8.06 11.56
N THR A 178 -2.78 8.24 11.16
CA THR A 178 -3.47 9.55 11.16
C THR A 178 -3.95 10.00 12.54
N LYS A 179 -4.56 9.14 13.37
CA LYS A 179 -4.93 9.43 14.77
C LYS A 179 -4.84 8.20 15.68
N GLY A 180 -4.62 8.46 16.98
CA GLY A 180 -4.31 7.53 18.08
C GLY A 180 -4.81 6.09 17.98
N PHE A 181 -4.09 5.26 17.23
CA PHE A 181 -4.31 3.82 17.21
C PHE A 181 -3.90 3.21 18.56
N ASP A 182 -4.74 2.32 19.09
CA ASP A 182 -4.38 1.51 20.25
C ASP A 182 -3.06 0.78 19.97
N PRO A 183 -2.03 0.93 20.83
CA PRO A 183 -0.78 0.19 20.69
C PRO A 183 -0.95 -1.33 20.51
N LYS A 184 -1.99 -1.94 21.11
CA LYS A 184 -2.30 -3.37 20.91
C LYS A 184 -2.78 -3.65 19.49
N MET A 185 -3.58 -2.75 18.91
CA MET A 185 -4.02 -2.85 17.52
C MET A 185 -2.83 -2.69 16.57
N ILE A 186 -1.95 -1.71 16.80
CA ILE A 186 -0.72 -1.55 16.01
C ILE A 186 0.14 -2.82 16.08
N ASN A 187 0.38 -3.37 17.27
CA ASN A 187 1.15 -4.62 17.39
C ASN A 187 0.49 -5.81 16.66
N THR A 188 -0.84 -5.82 16.59
CA THR A 188 -1.58 -6.83 15.83
C THR A 188 -1.43 -6.64 14.32
N ILE A 189 -1.57 -5.41 13.83
CA ILE A 189 -1.34 -5.05 12.41
C ILE A 189 0.10 -5.39 12.01
N GLU A 190 1.09 -5.06 12.84
CA GLU A 190 2.50 -5.38 12.62
C GLU A 190 2.71 -6.90 12.47
N HIS A 191 2.14 -7.68 13.37
CA HIS A 191 2.30 -9.14 13.35
C HIS A 191 1.69 -9.76 12.08
N TYR A 192 0.47 -9.35 11.70
CA TYR A 192 -0.18 -9.88 10.50
C TYR A 192 0.51 -9.40 9.22
N SER A 193 0.96 -8.15 9.17
CA SER A 193 1.74 -7.61 8.04
C SER A 193 3.04 -8.37 7.85
N LEU A 194 3.75 -8.71 8.94
CA LEU A 194 4.92 -9.58 8.90
C LEU A 194 4.59 -10.96 8.36
N GLY A 195 3.52 -11.58 8.86
CA GLY A 195 3.10 -12.91 8.40
C GLY A 195 2.79 -12.91 6.90
N TYR A 196 2.11 -11.88 6.42
CA TYR A 196 1.79 -11.70 5.00
C TYR A 196 3.06 -11.52 4.15
N PHE A 197 3.96 -10.62 4.57
CA PHE A 197 5.26 -10.42 3.92
C PHE A 197 6.10 -11.70 3.86
N LEU A 198 6.22 -12.42 4.97
CA LEU A 198 6.99 -13.66 5.04
C LEU A 198 6.37 -14.78 4.19
N THR A 199 5.04 -14.79 4.05
CA THR A 199 4.35 -15.68 3.11
C THR A 199 4.75 -15.36 1.67
N ALA A 200 4.72 -14.08 1.28
CA ALA A 200 5.18 -13.65 -0.05
C ALA A 200 6.66 -14.02 -0.31
N VAL A 201 7.55 -13.88 0.69
CA VAL A 201 8.96 -14.33 0.59
C VAL A 201 9.05 -15.83 0.29
N ILE A 202 8.23 -16.66 0.94
CA ILE A 202 8.22 -18.11 0.74
C ILE A 202 7.67 -18.47 -0.64
N GLU A 203 6.54 -17.88 -1.05
CA GLU A 203 5.87 -18.15 -2.33
C GLU A 203 6.76 -17.78 -3.52
N ASN A 204 7.50 -16.69 -3.40
CA ASN A 204 8.49 -16.26 -4.38
C ASN A 204 9.84 -17.00 -4.27
N LYS A 205 9.97 -17.97 -3.36
CA LYS A 205 11.18 -18.79 -3.14
C LYS A 205 12.43 -17.96 -2.75
N LEU A 206 12.24 -16.78 -2.14
CA LEU A 206 13.30 -15.84 -1.77
C LEU A 206 13.93 -16.11 -0.39
N VAL A 207 13.51 -17.19 0.27
CA VAL A 207 13.96 -17.57 1.61
C VAL A 207 15.48 -17.59 1.71
N SER A 208 16.02 -16.76 2.60
CA SER A 208 17.45 -16.60 2.85
C SER A 208 17.72 -15.93 4.20
N LYS A 209 18.98 -15.93 4.65
CA LYS A 209 19.39 -15.34 5.95
C LYS A 209 18.99 -13.87 6.09
N LYS A 210 18.89 -13.11 4.99
CA LYS A 210 18.49 -11.69 5.01
C LYS A 210 17.11 -11.47 5.63
N TYR A 211 16.22 -12.47 5.57
CA TYR A 211 14.87 -12.34 6.11
C TYR A 211 14.71 -12.91 7.52
N LEU A 212 15.75 -13.50 8.11
CA LEU A 212 15.67 -14.18 9.40
C LEU A 212 15.23 -13.24 10.53
N SER A 213 15.67 -11.98 10.49
CA SER A 213 15.29 -10.94 11.46
C SER A 213 13.77 -10.71 11.51
N TYR A 214 13.08 -10.77 10.36
CA TYR A 214 11.62 -10.62 10.31
C TYR A 214 10.89 -11.78 10.98
N TYR A 215 11.38 -13.03 10.81
CA TYR A 215 10.83 -14.19 11.53
C TYR A 215 11.00 -14.03 13.05
N LEU A 216 12.18 -13.61 13.50
CA LEU A 216 12.45 -13.38 14.93
C LEU A 216 11.57 -12.27 15.50
N ARG A 217 11.37 -11.18 14.76
CA ARG A 217 10.47 -10.07 15.15
C ARG A 217 9.02 -10.56 15.31
N MET A 218 8.53 -11.34 14.35
CA MET A 218 7.17 -11.89 14.36
C MET A 218 6.94 -12.83 15.56
N ILE A 219 7.91 -13.70 15.88
CA ILE A 219 7.85 -14.59 17.06
C ILE A 219 7.87 -13.78 18.34
N LYS A 220 8.75 -12.77 18.45
CA LYS A 220 8.84 -11.92 19.65
C LYS A 220 7.52 -11.20 19.93
N GLN A 221 6.78 -10.79 18.90
CA GLN A 221 5.51 -10.09 19.05
C GLN A 221 4.38 -10.98 19.58
N LYS A 222 4.27 -12.24 19.09
CA LYS A 222 3.25 -13.20 19.53
C LYS A 222 3.81 -14.62 19.60
N PRO A 223 4.55 -15.01 20.65
CA PRO A 223 5.34 -16.25 20.65
C PRO A 223 4.53 -17.54 20.44
N LEU A 224 3.29 -17.57 20.92
CA LEU A 224 2.40 -18.74 20.88
C LEU A 224 1.49 -18.77 19.63
N ASP A 225 1.62 -17.82 18.70
CA ASP A 225 0.80 -17.78 17.51
C ASP A 225 1.11 -18.98 16.58
N ARG A 226 0.06 -19.70 16.16
CA ARG A 226 0.17 -20.88 15.30
C ARG A 226 0.79 -20.55 13.93
N ALA A 227 0.60 -19.33 13.44
CA ALA A 227 1.18 -18.88 12.18
C ALA A 227 2.72 -18.89 12.22
N ASN A 228 3.33 -18.62 13.38
CA ASN A 228 4.79 -18.66 13.55
C ASN A 228 5.37 -20.03 13.27
N PHE A 229 4.80 -21.07 13.87
CA PHE A 229 5.26 -22.44 13.68
C PHE A 229 5.12 -22.89 12.22
N ARG A 230 4.00 -22.53 11.57
CA ARG A 230 3.79 -22.80 10.14
C ARG A 230 4.86 -22.13 9.28
N LEU A 231 5.08 -20.83 9.47
CA LEU A 231 6.02 -20.05 8.66
C LEU A 231 7.47 -20.47 8.88
N LEU A 232 7.88 -20.80 10.10
CA LEU A 232 9.20 -21.35 10.39
C LEU A 232 9.41 -22.72 9.73
N ARG A 233 8.42 -23.61 9.80
CA ARG A 233 8.48 -24.92 9.13
C ARG A 233 8.64 -24.74 7.61
N LEU A 234 7.90 -23.80 7.01
CA LEU A 234 8.02 -23.49 5.58
C LEU A 234 9.39 -22.86 5.24
N TYR A 235 9.91 -21.96 6.07
CA TYR A 235 11.25 -21.40 5.91
C TYR A 235 12.31 -22.51 5.79
N TRP A 236 12.35 -23.44 6.75
CA TRP A 236 13.34 -24.52 6.74
C TRP A 236 13.17 -25.47 5.56
N ARG A 237 11.92 -25.78 5.18
CA ARG A 237 11.63 -26.63 4.02
C ARG A 237 12.08 -25.98 2.71
N THR A 238 11.78 -24.71 2.50
CA THR A 238 12.15 -23.97 1.28
C THR A 238 13.66 -23.73 1.21
N ARG A 239 14.29 -23.37 2.34
CA ARG A 239 15.75 -23.17 2.40
C ARG A 239 16.52 -24.44 2.01
N LYS A 240 16.11 -25.62 2.49
CA LYS A 240 16.72 -26.91 2.10
C LYS A 240 16.62 -27.16 0.59
N LYS A 241 15.45 -26.88 0.00
CA LYS A 241 15.23 -27.01 -1.45
C LYS A 241 16.07 -26.03 -2.28
N ASN A 242 16.28 -24.81 -1.78
CA ASN A 242 17.12 -23.82 -2.46
C ASN A 242 18.60 -24.22 -2.43
N ILE A 243 19.10 -24.79 -1.33
CA ILE A 243 20.50 -25.26 -1.23
C ILE A 243 20.74 -26.47 -2.14
N GLY A 244 19.79 -27.40 -2.26
CA GLY A 244 19.92 -28.58 -3.13
C GLY A 244 19.79 -28.32 -4.64
N LYS A 245 19.63 -27.07 -5.07
CA LYS A 245 19.61 -26.67 -6.49
C LYS A 245 20.90 -25.97 -6.96
N VAL A 246 21.84 -25.76 -6.04
CA VAL A 246 23.14 -25.08 -6.30
C VAL A 246 24.29 -26.09 -6.22
N GLY A 247 23.98 -27.38 -6.27
CA GLY A 247 24.95 -28.48 -6.28
C GLY A 247 24.78 -29.34 -7.53
#